data_AF-A0A2V8JVY0-F1
#
_entry.id   AF-A0A2V8JVY0-F1
#
_cell.length_a   1.000
_cell.length_b   1.000
_cell.length_c   1.000
_cell.angle_alpha   90.00
_cell.angle_beta   90.00
_cell.angle_gamma   90.00
#
_symmetry.space_group_name_H-M   'P 1'
#
loop_
_entity.id
_entity.type
_entity.pdbx_description
1 polymer ?
#
loop_
_entity_poly.entity_id
_entity_poly.type
_entity_poly.pdbx_seq_one_letter_code
_entity_poly.pdbx_strand_id
1 'polypeptide(L)'
;MPFVSNGVYQPTNPNLTPTYTQTWNLSLQREVASGTLVSVAYLGTEITHLQSAEPLNQSVYIPGAGDANGNCFLNGSAVYFKVAPGAACSTLGNTQDRRRLSLLRPQFKDAIGRMGDIVNGGTQSYNGVLFSVQKRPTH
;
A
#
# COMPACT_ATOMS: atom_id res chain seq x y z
N MET A 1 4.51 -18.22 -26.41
CA MET A 1 3.31 -17.38 -26.53
C MET A 1 3.72 -15.92 -26.40
N PRO A 2 3.37 -15.03 -27.33
CA PRO A 2 3.65 -13.60 -27.17
C PRO A 2 2.76 -13.00 -26.07
N PHE A 3 3.26 -11.98 -25.36
CA PHE A 3 2.47 -11.22 -24.40
C PHE A 3 1.33 -10.46 -25.11
N VAL A 4 0.22 -10.23 -24.40
CA VAL A 4 -0.85 -9.35 -24.88
C VAL A 4 -0.33 -7.92 -24.78
N SER A 5 -0.50 -7.13 -25.85
CA SER A 5 -0.04 -5.74 -25.86
C SER A 5 -0.64 -4.96 -24.69
N ASN A 6 0.22 -4.31 -23.91
CA ASN A 6 -0.11 -3.60 -22.67
C ASN A 6 -0.92 -4.42 -21.66
N GLY A 7 -0.74 -5.75 -21.67
CA GLY A 7 -1.42 -6.68 -20.79
C GLY A 7 -1.16 -6.39 -19.32
N VAL A 8 -2.19 -6.58 -18.50
CA VAL A 8 -2.09 -6.47 -17.04
C VAL A 8 -1.76 -7.85 -16.50
N TYR A 9 -0.68 -7.94 -15.72
CA TYR A 9 -0.19 -9.19 -15.16
C TYR A 9 -0.05 -9.09 -13.64
N GLN A 10 -0.49 -10.13 -12.95
CA GLN A 10 -0.33 -10.24 -11.51
C GLN A 10 0.29 -11.61 -11.20
N PRO A 11 1.64 -11.69 -11.13
CA PRO A 11 2.27 -12.90 -10.63
C PRO A 11 1.81 -13.15 -9.19
N THR A 12 1.77 -14.42 -8.80
CA THR A 12 1.48 -14.82 -7.42
C THR A 12 2.79 -14.93 -6.66
N ASN A 13 2.92 -14.19 -5.56
CA ASN A 13 4.05 -14.34 -4.65
C ASN A 13 4.02 -15.71 -3.94
N PRO A 14 5.05 -16.56 -4.11
CA PRO A 14 5.11 -17.88 -3.47
C PRO A 14 5.37 -17.83 -1.96
N ASN A 15 5.80 -16.67 -1.42
CA ASN A 15 6.10 -16.47 0.00
C ASN A 15 4.94 -15.81 0.77
N LEU A 16 3.74 -15.79 0.18
CA LEU A 16 2.55 -15.29 0.87
C LEU A 16 2.20 -16.18 2.06
N THR A 17 1.96 -15.55 3.20
CA THR A 17 1.47 -16.23 4.40
C THR A 17 0.03 -15.76 4.67
N PRO A 18 -0.82 -16.61 5.26
CA PRO A 18 -2.16 -16.21 5.63
C PRO A 18 -2.13 -15.06 6.64
N THR A 19 -3.02 -14.09 6.47
CA THR A 19 -3.27 -13.05 7.46
C THR A 19 -3.79 -13.69 8.75
N TYR A 20 -3.19 -13.33 9.88
CA TYR A 20 -3.51 -13.90 11.18
C TYR A 20 -3.87 -12.82 12.20
N THR A 21 -4.96 -13.06 12.93
CA THR A 21 -5.50 -12.13 13.93
C THR A 21 -5.52 -12.77 15.31
N GLN A 22 -4.95 -12.07 16.30
CA GLN A 22 -4.98 -12.42 17.72
C GLN A 22 -5.82 -11.39 18.47
N THR A 23 -6.66 -11.84 19.39
CA THR A 23 -7.47 -10.96 20.24
C THR A 23 -7.29 -11.33 21.71
N TRP A 24 -7.18 -10.31 22.55
CA TRP A 24 -7.03 -10.45 23.99
C TRP A 24 -8.14 -9.68 24.68
N ASN A 25 -8.92 -10.37 25.51
CA ASN A 25 -9.97 -9.76 26.32
C ASN A 25 -9.67 -10.05 27.79
N LEU A 26 -9.50 -9.01 28.59
CA LEU A 26 -9.29 -9.11 30.03
C LEU A 26 -10.31 -8.24 30.75
N SER A 27 -11.13 -8.81 31.62
CA SER A 27 -12.05 -8.06 32.46
C SER A 27 -11.81 -8.37 33.93
N LEU A 28 -11.73 -7.33 34.74
CA LEU A 28 -11.55 -7.39 36.18
C LEU A 28 -12.63 -6.52 36.83
N GLN A 29 -13.36 -7.11 37.76
CA GLN A 29 -14.42 -6.41 38.48
C GLN A 29 -14.31 -6.72 39.97
N ARG A 30 -14.37 -5.69 40.80
CA ARG A 30 -14.29 -5.82 42.25
C ARG A 30 -15.20 -4.83 42.95
N GLU A 31 -15.93 -5.30 43.94
CA GLU A 31 -16.55 -4.44 44.95
C GLU A 31 -15.47 -4.01 45.94
N VAL A 32 -15.19 -2.70 45.98
CA VAL A 32 -14.11 -2.13 46.80
C VAL A 32 -14.61 -1.60 48.14
N ALA A 33 -15.90 -1.27 48.22
CA ALA A 33 -16.59 -0.85 49.42
C ALA A 33 -18.07 -1.22 49.26
N SER A 34 -18.82 -1.27 50.36
CA SER A 34 -20.25 -1.58 50.29
C SER A 34 -20.97 -0.67 49.28
N GLY A 35 -21.58 -1.30 48.29
CA GLY A 35 -22.29 -0.63 47.21
C GLY A 35 -21.39 0.04 46.17
N THR A 36 -20.07 -0.14 46.18
CA THR A 36 -19.14 0.49 45.21
C THR A 36 -18.42 -0.58 44.40
N LEU A 37 -18.80 -0.69 43.14
CA LEU A 37 -18.22 -1.60 42.17
C LEU A 37 -17.26 -0.86 41.24
N VAL A 38 -16.05 -1.37 41.10
CA VAL A 38 -15.07 -0.91 40.12
C VAL A 38 -14.86 -2.02 39.10
N SER A 39 -14.89 -1.66 37.82
CA SER A 39 -14.65 -2.57 36.71
C SER A 39 -13.63 -1.97 35.74
N VAL A 40 -12.73 -2.82 35.26
CA VAL A 40 -11.73 -2.54 34.24
C VAL A 40 -11.82 -3.62 33.19
N ALA A 41 -12.03 -3.22 31.94
CA ALA A 41 -12.01 -4.13 30.80
C ALA A 41 -10.95 -3.67 29.79
N TYR A 42 -10.18 -4.61 29.27
CA TYR A 42 -9.17 -4.40 28.25
C TYR A 42 -9.48 -5.28 27.04
N LEU A 43 -9.41 -4.68 25.86
CA LEU A 43 -9.52 -5.34 24.56
C LEU A 43 -8.27 -4.99 23.76
N GLY A 44 -7.46 -5.99 23.45
CA GLY A 44 -6.34 -5.90 22.53
C GLY A 44 -6.61 -6.72 21.26
N THR A 45 -6.12 -6.24 20.12
CA THR A 45 -6.19 -6.94 18.83
C THR A 45 -4.87 -6.75 18.11
N GLU A 46 -4.33 -7.80 17.51
CA GLU A 46 -3.17 -7.72 16.62
C GLU A 46 -3.41 -8.56 15.36
N ILE A 47 -3.18 -7.95 14.21
CA ILE A 47 -3.31 -8.55 12.88
C ILE A 47 -1.92 -8.53 12.26
N THR A 48 -1.43 -9.70 11.86
CA THR A 48 -0.12 -9.91 11.23
C THR A 48 -0.29 -10.47 9.82
N HIS A 49 0.73 -10.29 8.97
CA HIS A 49 0.70 -10.69 7.56
C HIS A 49 -0.50 -10.11 6.80
N LEU A 50 -0.82 -8.84 7.07
CA LEU A 50 -1.83 -8.15 6.28
C LEU A 50 -1.33 -8.01 4.85
N GLN A 51 -2.11 -8.53 3.91
CA GLN A 51 -1.78 -8.53 2.49
C GLN A 51 -2.00 -7.14 1.89
N SER A 52 -1.02 -6.69 1.09
CA SER A 52 -1.04 -5.41 0.39
C SER A 52 -0.59 -5.59 -1.05
N ALA A 53 -1.05 -4.72 -1.95
CA ALA A 53 -0.62 -4.73 -3.34
C ALA A 53 0.62 -3.85 -3.52
N GLU A 54 1.65 -4.39 -4.16
CA GLU A 54 2.87 -3.68 -4.53
C GLU A 54 2.99 -3.59 -6.06
N PRO A 55 3.12 -2.38 -6.64
CA PRO A 55 3.23 -2.23 -8.09
C PRO A 55 4.66 -2.50 -8.59
N LEU A 56 4.91 -3.70 -9.12
CA LEU A 56 6.19 -4.08 -9.74
C LEU A 56 6.55 -3.23 -10.98
N ASN A 57 5.54 -2.87 -11.80
CA ASN A 57 5.73 -2.04 -13.00
C ASN A 57 5.00 -0.70 -12.90
N GLN A 58 5.32 0.09 -11.88
CA GLN A 58 4.77 1.44 -11.69
C GLN A 58 5.24 2.45 -12.75
N SER A 59 4.43 3.49 -12.99
CA SER A 59 4.81 4.63 -13.83
C SER A 59 5.66 5.61 -13.02
N VAL A 60 6.86 5.91 -13.50
CA VAL A 60 7.77 6.86 -12.86
C VAL A 60 7.42 8.27 -13.32
N TYR A 61 7.31 9.21 -12.39
CA TYR A 61 7.15 10.62 -12.74
C TYR A 61 8.48 11.18 -13.23
N ILE A 62 8.48 11.73 -14.45
CA ILE A 62 9.62 12.43 -15.03
C ILE A 62 9.30 13.93 -14.97
N PRO A 63 10.07 14.71 -14.19
CA PRO A 63 9.83 16.14 -14.04
C PRO A 63 10.24 16.92 -15.30
N GLY A 64 9.70 18.13 -15.41
CA GLY A 64 10.06 19.08 -16.46
C GLY A 64 9.25 18.95 -17.75
N ALA A 65 9.71 19.67 -18.76
CA ALA A 65 9.13 19.72 -20.09
C ALA A 65 10.17 19.30 -21.14
N GLY A 66 9.69 18.83 -22.29
CA GLY A 66 10.58 18.46 -23.40
C GLY A 66 11.43 19.64 -23.87
N ASP A 67 12.70 19.39 -24.13
CA ASP A 67 13.61 20.37 -24.74
C ASP A 67 13.17 20.74 -26.18
N ALA A 68 13.95 21.59 -26.87
CA ALA A 68 13.67 21.96 -28.26
C ALA A 68 13.56 20.76 -29.23
N ASN A 69 14.17 19.62 -28.87
CA ASN A 69 14.16 18.36 -29.61
C ASN A 69 13.13 17.34 -29.07
N GLY A 70 12.33 17.74 -28.07
CA GLY A 70 11.33 16.91 -27.40
C GLY A 70 11.90 15.90 -26.40
N ASN A 71 13.16 16.01 -26.00
CA ASN A 71 13.78 15.08 -25.06
C ASN A 71 13.39 15.42 -23.62
N CYS A 72 13.11 14.37 -22.83
CA CYS A 72 12.85 14.45 -21.40
C CYS A 72 14.01 13.85 -20.63
N PHE A 73 14.37 14.43 -19.48
CA PHE A 73 15.52 13.99 -18.70
C PHE A 73 15.08 13.42 -17.35
N LEU A 74 15.55 12.22 -17.02
CA LEU A 74 15.40 11.59 -15.71
C LEU A 74 16.79 11.34 -15.15
N ASN A 75 17.08 11.86 -13.95
CA ASN A 75 18.41 11.76 -13.30
C ASN A 75 19.57 12.19 -14.21
N GLY A 76 19.37 13.23 -15.03
CA GLY A 76 20.40 13.78 -15.93
C GLY A 76 20.59 13.03 -17.25
N SER A 77 19.85 11.94 -17.50
CA SER A 77 19.89 11.20 -18.77
C SER A 77 18.58 11.35 -19.55
N ALA A 78 18.68 11.47 -20.87
CA ALA A 78 17.51 11.52 -21.73
C ALA A 78 16.77 10.17 -21.71
N VAL A 79 15.46 10.21 -21.55
CA VAL A 79 14.60 9.02 -21.65
C VAL A 79 14.37 8.65 -23.11
N TYR A 80 13.98 7.40 -23.36
CA TYR A 80 13.86 6.88 -24.73
C TYR A 80 12.70 7.50 -25.54
N PHE A 81 11.67 7.99 -24.87
CA PHE A 81 10.49 8.58 -25.52
C PHE A 81 10.64 10.09 -25.64
N LYS A 82 9.93 10.67 -26.62
CA LYS A 82 9.89 12.11 -26.86
C LYS A 82 8.51 12.67 -26.59
N VAL A 83 8.46 13.94 -26.22
CA VAL A 83 7.23 14.73 -26.11
C VAL A 83 7.31 15.92 -27.07
N ALA A 84 6.20 16.61 -27.28
CA ALA A 84 6.24 17.87 -28.02
C ALA A 84 7.15 18.88 -27.28
N PRO A 85 7.95 19.70 -27.98
CA PRO A 85 8.77 20.73 -27.33
C PRO A 85 7.93 21.61 -26.40
N GLY A 86 8.39 21.80 -25.17
CA GLY A 86 7.67 22.56 -24.14
C GLY A 86 6.47 21.83 -23.49
N ALA A 87 6.10 20.63 -23.94
CA ALA A 87 5.07 19.82 -23.28
C ALA A 87 5.63 19.10 -22.05
N ALA A 88 4.77 18.86 -21.05
CA ALA A 88 5.15 18.15 -19.83
C ALA A 88 5.66 16.73 -20.14
N CYS A 89 6.77 16.35 -19.52
CA CYS A 89 7.38 15.02 -19.68
C CYS A 89 6.52 13.89 -19.10
N SER A 90 5.59 14.21 -18.20
CA SER A 90 4.65 13.27 -17.61
C SER A 90 3.21 13.70 -17.86
N THR A 91 2.50 12.92 -18.68
CA THR A 91 1.08 13.10 -18.98
C THR A 91 0.32 11.79 -18.76
N LEU A 92 -1.01 11.84 -18.86
CA LEU A 92 -1.84 10.63 -18.81
C LEU A 92 -1.61 9.74 -20.04
N GLY A 93 -1.37 10.36 -21.22
CA GLY A 93 -1.15 9.65 -22.48
C GLY A 93 0.15 8.86 -22.54
N ASN A 94 1.21 9.29 -21.84
CA ASN A 94 2.51 8.61 -21.84
C ASN A 94 2.76 7.75 -20.58
N THR A 95 1.71 7.43 -19.81
CA THR A 95 1.84 6.65 -18.57
C THR A 95 2.51 5.29 -18.80
N GLN A 96 2.24 4.65 -19.93
CA GLN A 96 2.82 3.35 -20.29
C GLN A 96 4.31 3.45 -20.61
N ASP A 97 4.73 4.50 -21.34
CA ASP A 97 6.13 4.71 -21.69
C ASP A 97 7.01 5.00 -20.47
N ARG A 98 6.40 5.59 -19.44
CA ARG A 98 7.06 5.93 -18.18
C ARG A 98 7.12 4.78 -17.18
N ARG A 99 6.61 3.60 -17.51
CA ARG A 99 6.68 2.45 -16.60
C ARG A 99 8.10 1.94 -16.44
N ARG A 100 8.43 1.42 -15.25
CA ARG A 100 9.77 0.94 -14.91
C ARG A 100 10.32 -0.08 -15.92
N LEU A 101 9.51 -1.03 -16.38
CA LEU A 101 9.92 -2.02 -17.39
C LEU A 101 10.13 -1.38 -18.77
N SER A 102 9.29 -0.43 -19.15
CA SER A 102 9.42 0.33 -20.41
C SER A 102 10.71 1.15 -20.43
N LEU A 103 11.06 1.79 -19.31
CA LEU A 103 12.30 2.54 -19.15
C LEU A 103 13.54 1.63 -19.14
N LEU A 104 13.45 0.44 -18.54
CA LEU A 104 14.55 -0.52 -18.47
C LEU A 104 14.80 -1.24 -19.80
N ARG A 105 13.73 -1.58 -20.53
CA ARG A 105 13.77 -2.30 -21.81
C ARG A 105 12.81 -1.67 -22.84
N PRO A 106 13.20 -0.56 -23.47
CA PRO A 106 12.35 0.17 -24.43
C PRO A 106 11.84 -0.69 -25.60
N GLN A 107 12.63 -1.69 -26.03
CA GLN A 107 12.27 -2.65 -27.07
C GLN A 107 11.01 -3.48 -26.77
N PHE A 108 10.61 -3.58 -25.49
CA PHE A 108 9.42 -4.31 -25.03
C PHE A 108 8.41 -3.41 -24.32
N LYS A 109 8.47 -2.09 -24.53
CA LYS A 109 7.60 -1.10 -23.84
C LYS A 109 6.10 -1.37 -23.94
N ASP A 110 5.67 -1.99 -25.04
CA ASP A 110 4.27 -2.32 -25.32
C ASP A 110 3.90 -3.76 -24.95
N ALA A 111 4.86 -4.58 -24.49
CA ALA A 111 4.61 -5.98 -24.18
C ALA A 111 3.93 -6.18 -22.81
N ILE A 112 4.25 -5.31 -21.83
CA ILE A 112 3.80 -5.47 -20.44
C ILE A 112 3.26 -4.13 -19.92
N GLY A 113 1.97 -4.12 -19.58
CA GLY A 113 1.28 -2.99 -18.97
C GLY A 113 1.48 -2.95 -17.44
N ARG A 114 0.38 -2.76 -16.69
CA ARG A 114 0.44 -2.78 -15.23
C ARG A 114 0.85 -4.16 -14.74
N MET A 115 1.85 -4.18 -13.85
CA MET A 115 2.24 -5.36 -13.13
C MET A 115 2.31 -5.04 -11.65
N GLY A 116 1.71 -5.89 -10.83
CA GLY A 116 1.75 -5.80 -9.38
C GLY A 116 1.73 -7.18 -8.77
N ASP A 117 2.24 -7.29 -7.55
CA ASP A 117 2.20 -8.51 -6.76
C ASP A 117 1.53 -8.22 -5.41
N ILE A 118 1.14 -9.27 -4.70
CA ILE A 118 0.63 -9.18 -3.34
C ILE A 118 1.77 -9.54 -2.39
N VAL A 119 2.00 -8.68 -1.41
CA VAL A 119 3.04 -8.84 -0.38
C VAL A 119 2.43 -8.76 1.01
N ASN A 120 3.07 -9.42 1.98
CA ASN A 120 2.74 -9.27 3.39
C ASN A 120 3.30 -7.95 3.89
N GLY A 121 2.51 -6.88 3.86
CA GLY A 121 3.00 -5.51 4.03
C GLY A 121 2.64 -4.86 5.36
N GLY A 122 1.71 -5.44 6.13
CA GLY A 122 1.15 -4.76 7.30
C GLY A 122 1.04 -5.61 8.55
N THR A 123 1.27 -4.93 9.67
CA THR A 123 0.81 -5.33 11.00
C THR A 123 -0.10 -4.23 11.53
N GLN A 124 -1.26 -4.59 12.06
CA GLN A 124 -2.21 -3.66 12.67
C GLN A 124 -2.46 -4.07 14.11
N SER A 125 -2.34 -3.14 15.05
CA SER A 125 -2.67 -3.37 16.45
C SER A 125 -3.71 -2.36 16.95
N TYR A 126 -4.55 -2.81 17.87
CA TYR A 126 -5.56 -2.00 18.55
C TYR A 126 -5.55 -2.36 20.04
N ASN A 127 -5.60 -1.36 20.91
CA ASN A 127 -5.66 -1.55 22.35
C ASN A 127 -6.67 -0.55 22.93
N GLY A 128 -7.68 -1.06 23.63
CA GLY A 128 -8.73 -0.28 24.27
C GLY A 128 -8.90 -0.69 25.73
N VAL A 129 -9.00 0.29 26.63
CA VAL A 129 -9.34 0.07 28.04
C VAL A 129 -10.63 0.82 28.36
N LEU A 130 -11.56 0.15 29.04
CA LEU A 130 -12.77 0.72 29.61
C LEU A 130 -12.68 0.66 31.13
N PHE A 131 -12.82 1.81 31.78
CA PHE A 131 -12.96 1.93 33.23
C PHE A 131 -14.40 2.29 33.58
N SER A 132 -14.96 1.62 34.58
CA SER A 132 -16.32 1.89 35.06
C SER A 132 -16.37 1.85 36.58
N VAL A 133 -17.08 2.81 37.17
CA VAL A 133 -17.37 2.89 38.60
C VAL A 133 -18.87 2.97 38.77
N GLN A 134 -19.44 2.05 39.53
CA GLN A 134 -20.86 2.02 39.83
C GLN A 134 -21.06 2.09 41.34
N LYS A 135 -21.80 3.11 41.80
CA LYS A 135 -22.19 3.28 43.20
C LYS A 135 -23.68 2.99 43.36
N ARG A 136 -24.03 2.05 44.23
CA ARG A 136 -25.37 1.80 44.73
C ARG A 136 -25.56 2.58 46.04
N PRO A 137 -26.57 3.45 46.14
CA PRO A 137 -26.92 4.07 47.42
C PRO A 137 -27.37 2.96 48.38
N THR A 138 -26.73 2.88 49.55
CA THR A 138 -27.21 2.07 50.67
C THR A 138 -28.12 2.96 51.51
N HIS A 139 -29.41 2.61 51.57
CA HIS A 139 -30.44 3.26 52.38
C HIS A 139 -30.42 2.73 53.82
#